data_AF-A0ABF7R9V1-F1
#
_entry.id   AF-A0ABF7R9V1-F1
#
_cell.length_a   1.000
_cell.length_b   1.000
_cell.length_c   1.000
_cell.angle_alpha   90.00
_cell.angle_beta   90.00
_cell.angle_gamma   90.00
#
_symmetry.space_group_name_H-M   'P 1'
#
loop_
_entity.id
_entity.type
_entity.pdbx_description
1 polymer ?
#
loop_
_entity_poly.entity_id
_entity_poly.type
_entity_poly.pdbx_seq_one_letter_code
_entity_poly.pdbx_strand_id
1 'polypeptide(L)'
;MGRLAWSAWTVGLLAWAGSGPAWAGGLAPGMDGTEEGVPSNPVHAWKAVSEDRLDDMRGGFDIPNVDNLRISFGIDRAVYVNGALTTSVSVNIPDVARMTADQARQLAAVANTVNLVQNGPNNAFSPDTVAGATAAATVIQNTLNNQTLQSLTTINAAVNSLPQFRQLNLGNLLQNALANVVNLR
;
A
#
# COMPACT_ATOMS: atom_id res chain seq x y z
N MET A 1 -60.88 -21.82 -31.85
CA MET A 1 -61.92 -21.33 -30.92
C MET A 1 -61.26 -20.78 -29.68
N GLY A 2 -61.66 -19.59 -29.20
CA GLY A 2 -61.45 -19.11 -27.81
C GLY A 2 -60.13 -18.37 -27.50
N ARG A 3 -60.02 -17.04 -27.71
CA ARG A 3 -60.13 -15.93 -26.71
C ARG A 3 -58.89 -15.77 -25.79
N LEU A 4 -58.03 -14.77 -26.01
CA LEU A 4 -58.05 -13.38 -25.49
C LEU A 4 -57.79 -13.25 -23.97
N ALA A 5 -56.63 -12.70 -23.59
CA ALA A 5 -56.49 -11.67 -22.55
C ALA A 5 -55.11 -11.02 -22.62
N TRP A 6 -55.09 -9.72 -22.32
CA TRP A 6 -54.10 -8.70 -22.63
C TRP A 6 -53.57 -8.14 -21.30
N SER A 7 -52.29 -7.83 -21.19
CA SER A 7 -51.84 -6.66 -20.42
C SER A 7 -50.41 -6.29 -20.79
N ALA A 8 -50.25 -5.02 -21.15
CA ALA A 8 -48.99 -4.34 -21.38
C ALA A 8 -48.18 -4.21 -20.08
N TRP A 9 -46.94 -3.72 -20.16
CA TRP A 9 -46.52 -2.47 -19.50
C TRP A 9 -45.12 -2.06 -19.98
N THR A 10 -45.10 -0.91 -20.67
CA THR A 10 -44.17 0.23 -20.62
C THR A 10 -42.63 0.03 -20.57
N VAL A 11 -42.00 0.65 -21.58
CA VAL A 11 -40.58 1.01 -21.70
C VAL A 11 -40.20 2.12 -20.69
N GLY A 12 -39.00 2.04 -20.12
CA GLY A 12 -38.38 3.11 -19.34
C GLY A 12 -36.85 2.97 -19.30
N LEU A 13 -36.19 3.68 -20.22
CA LEU A 13 -34.74 3.94 -20.26
C LEU A 13 -34.32 4.73 -19.01
N LEU A 14 -33.25 4.34 -18.30
CA LEU A 14 -32.47 5.30 -17.52
C LEU A 14 -30.99 4.91 -17.38
N ALA A 15 -30.16 5.93 -17.52
CA ALA A 15 -28.75 5.89 -17.80
C ALA A 15 -27.86 5.47 -16.61
N TRP A 16 -26.71 4.92 -16.98
CA TRP A 16 -25.56 4.67 -16.12
C TRP A 16 -24.88 5.99 -15.74
N ALA A 17 -24.72 6.22 -14.43
CA ALA A 17 -23.72 7.12 -13.87
C ALA A 17 -23.21 6.48 -12.57
N GLY A 18 -21.93 6.16 -12.53
CA GLY A 18 -21.29 5.53 -11.37
C GLY A 18 -21.06 6.49 -10.22
N SER A 19 -20.64 5.92 -9.07
CA SER A 19 -19.53 6.36 -8.20
C SER A 19 -19.81 6.08 -6.71
N GLY A 20 -19.01 5.17 -6.13
CA GLY A 20 -18.57 5.19 -4.72
C GLY A 20 -19.48 4.55 -3.67
N PRO A 21 -19.01 3.53 -2.91
CA PRO A 21 -19.62 3.17 -1.64
C PRO A 21 -19.22 4.21 -0.58
N ALA A 22 -19.99 5.28 -0.47
CA ALA A 22 -20.00 6.05 0.77
C ALA A 22 -20.71 5.18 1.82
N TRP A 23 -19.97 4.71 2.82
CA TRP A 23 -20.53 4.13 4.04
C TRP A 23 -21.30 5.24 4.79
N ALA A 24 -22.51 5.50 4.34
CA ALA A 24 -23.50 6.29 5.04
C ALA A 24 -24.22 5.37 6.02
N GLY A 25 -23.73 5.30 7.26
CA GLY A 25 -24.51 4.79 8.38
C GLY A 25 -25.75 5.67 8.53
N GLY A 26 -26.92 5.08 8.34
CA GLY A 26 -28.19 5.78 8.14
C GLY A 26 -28.60 6.66 9.31
N LEU A 27 -29.03 7.88 8.99
CA LEU A 27 -29.93 8.67 9.81
C LEU A 27 -31.36 8.37 9.34
N ALA A 28 -32.10 7.58 10.12
CA ALA A 28 -33.56 7.61 10.05
C ALA A 28 -34.02 8.95 10.66
N PRO A 29 -34.85 9.76 9.97
CA PRO A 29 -35.37 10.99 10.54
C PRO A 29 -36.61 10.64 11.36
N GLY A 30 -36.54 10.87 12.66
CA GLY A 30 -37.72 10.87 13.53
C GLY A 30 -37.70 9.77 14.57
N MET A 31 -37.07 10.05 15.70
CA MET A 31 -37.46 9.51 17.00
C MET A 31 -37.16 10.61 18.03
N ASP A 32 -38.21 11.40 18.29
CA ASP A 32 -38.38 12.20 19.48
C ASP A 32 -38.47 11.24 20.67
N GLY A 33 -37.43 11.27 21.50
CA GLY A 33 -37.29 10.42 22.66
C GLY A 33 -36.25 11.02 23.58
N THR A 34 -36.72 11.65 24.65
CA THR A 34 -35.92 12.03 25.82
C THR A 34 -35.24 10.80 26.41
N GLU A 35 -33.99 10.54 26.03
CA GLU A 35 -33.13 9.55 26.67
C GLU A 35 -31.98 10.24 27.40
N GLU A 36 -32.03 10.13 28.73
CA GLU A 36 -30.94 10.40 29.65
C GLU A 36 -29.66 9.67 29.20
N GLY A 37 -28.55 10.42 29.14
CA GLY A 37 -27.25 9.89 29.52
C GLY A 37 -26.59 8.88 28.57
N VAL A 38 -26.58 9.12 27.25
CA VAL A 38 -25.47 8.61 26.43
C VAL A 38 -24.29 9.55 26.68
N PRO A 39 -23.16 9.11 27.30
CA PRO A 39 -22.00 9.97 27.42
C PRO A 39 -21.59 10.38 26.01
N SER A 40 -21.76 11.65 25.68
CA SER A 40 -21.36 12.22 24.41
C SER A 40 -19.88 11.88 24.20
N ASN A 41 -19.61 10.94 23.29
CA ASN A 41 -18.25 10.48 23.05
C ASN A 41 -17.42 11.71 22.62
N PRO A 42 -16.41 12.13 23.40
CA PRO A 42 -15.73 13.41 23.21
C PRO A 42 -15.06 13.51 21.83
N VAL A 43 -14.79 12.38 21.17
CA VAL A 43 -14.25 12.34 19.80
C VAL A 43 -15.19 12.96 18.75
N HIS A 44 -16.50 13.03 18.99
CA HIS A 44 -17.44 13.74 18.10
C HIS A 44 -17.30 15.26 18.16
N ALA A 45 -16.68 15.79 19.22
CA ALA A 45 -16.38 17.21 19.37
C ALA A 45 -14.96 17.59 18.91
N TRP A 46 -14.16 16.62 18.45
CA TRP A 46 -12.80 16.88 17.99
C TRP A 46 -12.81 17.54 16.62
N LYS A 47 -12.15 18.70 16.55
CA LYS A 47 -11.87 19.36 15.28
C LYS A 47 -10.58 18.79 14.70
N ALA A 48 -10.62 18.30 13.46
CA ALA A 48 -9.43 17.87 12.76
C ALA A 48 -8.40 19.02 12.71
N VAL A 49 -7.16 18.71 13.06
CA VAL A 49 -6.02 19.62 12.87
C VAL A 49 -5.79 19.79 11.36
N SER A 50 -5.42 20.99 10.92
CA SER A 50 -5.14 21.23 9.50
C SER A 50 -3.94 20.40 9.03
N GLU A 51 -3.95 20.00 7.76
CA GLU A 51 -2.85 19.21 7.18
C GLU A 51 -1.52 19.93 7.30
N ASP A 52 -1.49 21.26 7.07
CA ASP A 52 -0.29 22.09 7.22
C ASP A 52 0.29 22.05 8.65
N ARG A 53 -0.60 22.05 9.65
CA ARG A 53 -0.18 21.99 11.06
C ARG A 53 0.29 20.59 11.43
N LEU A 54 -0.33 19.55 10.86
CA LEU A 54 0.16 18.18 11.00
C LEU A 54 1.51 18.01 10.32
N ASP A 55 1.74 18.66 9.18
CA ASP A 55 3.02 18.60 8.46
C ASP A 55 4.16 19.27 9.22
N ASP A 56 3.92 20.46 9.76
CA ASP A 56 4.84 21.17 10.65
C ASP A 56 5.15 20.35 11.92
N MET A 57 4.12 19.79 12.58
CA MET A 57 4.30 18.94 13.77
C MET A 57 4.98 17.61 13.48
N ARG A 58 4.81 17.05 12.27
CA ARG A 58 5.53 15.85 11.81
C ARG A 58 6.98 16.16 11.45
N GLY A 59 7.35 17.45 11.38
CA GLY A 59 8.71 17.88 11.04
C GLY A 59 9.06 17.45 9.62
N GLY A 60 8.25 17.89 8.64
CA GLY A 60 8.46 17.60 7.23
C GLY A 60 9.93 17.80 6.80
N PHE A 61 10.37 17.05 5.78
CA PHE A 61 11.69 17.22 5.17
C PHE A 61 11.71 18.49 4.31
N ASP A 62 11.63 19.65 4.95
CA ASP A 62 11.80 20.95 4.29
C ASP A 62 13.31 21.19 4.12
N ILE A 63 13.90 20.49 3.15
CA ILE A 63 15.31 20.66 2.81
C ILE A 63 15.38 21.90 1.91
N PRO A 64 16.01 23.01 2.33
CA PRO A 64 16.10 24.19 1.47
C PRO A 64 16.78 23.82 0.14
N ASN A 65 16.14 24.12 -1.00
CA ASN A 65 16.59 23.84 -2.38
C ASN A 65 16.38 22.41 -2.95
N VAL A 66 15.36 21.64 -2.52
CA VAL A 66 15.04 20.29 -3.09
C VAL A 66 14.22 20.25 -4.39
N ASP A 67 14.41 21.18 -5.32
CA ASP A 67 13.85 21.03 -6.69
C ASP A 67 14.31 19.72 -7.39
N ASN A 68 15.27 19.00 -6.80
CA ASN A 68 15.87 17.81 -7.38
C ASN A 68 15.99 16.62 -6.40
N LEU A 69 15.17 16.52 -5.34
CA LEU A 69 15.06 15.27 -4.58
C LEU A 69 14.44 14.20 -5.49
N ARG A 70 15.15 13.11 -5.71
CA ARG A 70 14.73 11.97 -6.52
C ARG A 70 14.82 10.73 -5.68
N ILE A 71 13.69 10.03 -5.57
CA ILE A 71 13.57 8.76 -4.88
C ILE A 71 13.35 7.71 -5.96
N SER A 72 14.29 6.79 -6.14
CA SER A 72 14.10 5.64 -7.01
C SER A 72 13.72 4.42 -6.18
N PHE A 73 12.75 3.65 -6.64
CA PHE A 73 12.29 2.43 -5.99
C PHE A 73 12.22 1.28 -6.99
N GLY A 74 12.74 0.13 -6.62
CA GLY A 74 12.61 -1.10 -7.39
C GLY A 74 12.32 -2.28 -6.48
N ILE A 75 11.56 -3.24 -7.01
CA ILE A 75 11.30 -4.53 -6.35
C ILE A 75 11.52 -5.65 -7.37
N ASP A 76 12.24 -6.68 -6.97
CA ASP A 76 12.37 -7.94 -7.70
C ASP A 76 11.97 -9.07 -6.76
N ARG A 77 11.01 -9.88 -7.19
CA ARG A 77 10.56 -11.06 -6.48
C ARG A 77 10.80 -12.26 -7.37
N ALA A 78 11.50 -13.27 -6.86
CA ALA A 78 11.78 -14.49 -7.58
C ALA A 78 11.57 -15.71 -6.67
N VAL A 79 11.01 -16.78 -7.24
CA VAL A 79 10.90 -18.09 -6.60
C VAL A 79 11.71 -19.09 -7.39
N TYR A 80 12.63 -19.77 -6.72
CA TYR A 80 13.44 -20.84 -7.28
C TYR A 80 13.06 -22.19 -6.65
N VAL A 81 13.01 -23.23 -7.47
CA VAL A 81 12.84 -24.63 -7.06
C VAL A 81 14.05 -25.40 -7.57
N ASN A 82 14.84 -25.98 -6.67
CA ASN A 82 16.11 -26.65 -6.96
C ASN A 82 17.10 -25.80 -7.77
N GLY A 83 17.11 -24.49 -7.53
CA GLY A 83 17.95 -23.53 -8.25
C GLY A 83 17.40 -23.08 -9.62
N ALA A 84 16.28 -23.65 -10.08
CA ALA A 84 15.61 -23.20 -11.31
C ALA A 84 14.57 -22.13 -11.00
N LEU A 85 14.58 -21.02 -11.75
CA LEU A 85 13.61 -19.94 -11.61
C LEU A 85 12.22 -20.43 -12.05
N THR A 86 11.24 -20.36 -11.15
CA THR A 86 9.86 -20.78 -11.40
C THR A 86 8.94 -19.60 -11.64
N THR A 87 9.05 -18.54 -10.84
CA THR A 87 8.30 -17.29 -11.02
C THR A 87 9.20 -16.11 -10.74
N SER A 88 9.06 -15.02 -11.50
CA SER A 88 9.69 -13.73 -11.20
C SER A 88 8.77 -12.57 -11.56
N VAL A 89 8.82 -11.52 -10.75
CA VAL A 89 8.10 -10.27 -10.95
C VAL A 89 9.03 -9.12 -10.57
N SER A 90 9.22 -8.17 -11.48
CA SER A 90 10.07 -7.00 -11.26
C SER A 90 9.36 -5.70 -11.63
N VAL A 91 9.52 -4.68 -10.79
CA VAL A 91 9.03 -3.31 -11.03
C VAL A 91 10.14 -2.33 -10.70
N ASN A 92 10.32 -1.32 -11.55
CA ASN A 92 11.30 -0.25 -11.36
C ASN A 92 10.65 1.12 -11.57
N ILE A 93 10.82 2.00 -10.59
CA ILE A 93 10.29 3.36 -10.51
C ILE A 93 11.50 4.30 -10.41
N PRO A 94 11.89 4.97 -11.50
CA PRO A 94 13.09 5.81 -11.51
C PRO A 94 12.98 7.05 -10.62
N ASP A 95 11.78 7.62 -10.51
CA ASP A 95 11.47 8.76 -9.66
C ASP A 95 10.04 8.61 -9.14
N VAL A 96 9.87 8.33 -7.85
CA VAL A 96 8.58 8.15 -7.19
C VAL A 96 7.74 9.43 -7.29
N ALA A 97 8.38 10.61 -7.26
CA ALA A 97 7.68 11.89 -7.37
C ALA A 97 7.11 12.13 -8.78
N ARG A 98 7.63 11.44 -9.80
CA ARG A 98 7.17 11.52 -11.20
C ARG A 98 6.71 10.16 -11.73
N MET A 99 6.18 9.32 -10.85
CA MET A 99 5.69 8.00 -11.21
C MET A 99 4.52 8.11 -12.20
N THR A 100 4.57 7.33 -13.27
CA THR A 100 3.46 7.22 -14.24
C THR A 100 2.33 6.34 -13.67
N ALA A 101 1.11 6.54 -14.19
CA ALA A 101 -0.03 5.71 -13.79
C ALA A 101 0.19 4.21 -14.08
N ASP A 102 0.91 3.87 -15.15
CA ASP A 102 1.20 2.48 -15.48
C ASP A 102 2.22 1.86 -14.52
N GLN A 103 3.26 2.60 -14.14
CA GLN A 103 4.20 2.17 -13.08
C GLN A 103 3.49 1.97 -11.74
N ALA A 104 2.56 2.87 -11.39
CA ALA A 104 1.76 2.75 -10.17
C ALA A 104 0.87 1.49 -10.20
N ARG A 105 0.23 1.20 -11.33
CA ARG A 105 -0.58 -0.02 -11.51
C ARG A 105 0.26 -1.28 -11.43
N GLN A 106 1.44 -1.30 -12.04
CA GLN A 106 2.36 -2.43 -11.97
C GLN A 106 2.82 -2.66 -10.52
N LEU A 107 3.21 -1.60 -9.81
CA LEU A 107 3.58 -1.69 -8.40
C LEU A 107 2.42 -2.20 -7.54
N ALA A 108 1.22 -1.65 -7.74
CA ALA A 108 0.03 -2.08 -7.02
C ALA A 108 -0.31 -3.55 -7.30
N ALA A 109 -0.12 -4.03 -8.53
CA ALA A 109 -0.29 -5.42 -8.86
C ALA A 109 0.69 -6.30 -8.08
N VAL A 110 1.98 -5.95 -8.02
CA VAL A 110 2.97 -6.70 -7.24
C VAL A 110 2.67 -6.66 -5.73
N ALA A 111 2.22 -5.51 -5.24
CA ALA A 111 1.93 -5.28 -3.82
C ALA A 111 0.65 -5.97 -3.34
N ASN A 112 -0.33 -6.18 -4.22
CA ASN A 112 -1.64 -6.72 -3.84
C ASN A 112 -1.88 -8.14 -4.37
N THR A 113 -1.01 -8.66 -5.24
CA THR A 113 -1.17 -10.01 -5.79
C THR A 113 -0.41 -11.04 -4.98
N VAL A 114 -1.07 -12.16 -4.73
CA VAL A 114 -0.46 -13.35 -4.16
C VAL A 114 0.26 -14.12 -5.26
N ASN A 115 1.55 -14.36 -5.10
CA ASN A 115 2.32 -15.22 -5.99
C ASN A 115 2.17 -16.67 -5.53
N LEU A 116 1.50 -17.51 -6.32
CA LEU A 116 1.31 -18.92 -6.02
C LEU A 116 2.25 -19.79 -6.86
N VAL A 117 3.06 -20.62 -6.20
CA VAL A 117 3.89 -21.64 -6.84
C VAL A 117 3.49 -23.01 -6.33
N GLN A 118 3.19 -23.94 -7.24
CA GLN A 118 2.79 -25.31 -6.92
C GLN A 118 3.78 -26.29 -7.54
N ASN A 119 4.49 -27.05 -6.70
CA ASN A 119 5.47 -28.05 -7.09
C ASN A 119 4.97 -29.46 -6.72
N GLY A 120 4.76 -30.31 -7.72
CA GLY A 120 4.24 -31.67 -7.54
C GLY A 120 2.72 -31.81 -7.71
N PRO A 121 2.20 -33.06 -7.73
CA PRO A 121 0.79 -33.36 -7.91
C PRO A 121 -0.03 -33.06 -6.64
N ASN A 122 -1.36 -32.92 -6.80
CA ASN A 122 -2.33 -32.77 -5.71
C ASN A 122 -2.11 -31.54 -4.81
N ASN A 123 -1.48 -30.48 -5.33
CA ASN A 123 -1.49 -29.17 -4.67
C ASN A 123 -2.90 -28.56 -4.78
N ALA A 124 -3.47 -28.12 -3.65
CA ALA A 124 -4.76 -27.45 -3.60
C ALA A 124 -4.61 -26.08 -2.96
N PHE A 125 -4.87 -25.02 -3.72
CA PHE A 125 -4.86 -23.65 -3.24
C PHE A 125 -6.28 -23.09 -3.15
N SER A 126 -6.67 -22.58 -1.98
CA SER A 126 -7.91 -21.84 -1.81
C SER A 126 -7.59 -20.35 -1.64
N PRO A 127 -8.05 -19.46 -2.54
CA PRO A 127 -7.81 -18.02 -2.44
C PRO A 127 -8.29 -17.40 -1.12
N ASP A 128 -9.33 -17.98 -0.50
CA ASP A 128 -9.87 -17.53 0.80
C ASP A 128 -8.85 -17.63 1.94
N THR A 129 -7.88 -18.54 1.85
CA THR A 129 -6.79 -18.66 2.83
C THR A 129 -5.86 -17.45 2.86
N VAL A 130 -5.88 -16.63 1.80
CA VAL A 130 -5.02 -15.47 1.63
C VAL A 130 -5.85 -14.18 1.52
N ALA A 131 -7.18 -14.28 1.54
CA ALA A 131 -8.11 -13.14 1.43
C ALA A 131 -8.00 -12.12 2.58
N GLY A 132 -7.38 -12.50 3.71
CA GLY A 132 -7.04 -11.60 4.82
C GLY A 132 -5.58 -11.13 4.84
N ALA A 133 -4.73 -11.63 3.93
CA ALA A 133 -3.34 -11.22 3.85
C ALA A 133 -3.25 -9.90 3.08
N THR A 134 -3.14 -8.79 3.81
CA THR A 134 -3.07 -7.43 3.27
C THR A 134 -1.73 -7.05 2.64
N ALA A 135 -0.90 -8.02 2.24
CA ALA A 135 0.39 -7.73 1.62
C ALA A 135 0.84 -8.87 0.72
N ALA A 136 1.19 -8.53 -0.53
CA ALA A 136 2.13 -9.16 -1.46
C ALA A 136 2.70 -10.53 -1.03
N ALA A 137 1.85 -11.54 -0.85
CA ALA A 137 2.25 -12.82 -0.28
C ALA A 137 2.83 -13.73 -1.35
N THR A 138 3.78 -14.59 -0.97
CA THR A 138 4.21 -15.70 -1.82
C THR A 138 3.85 -17.00 -1.13
N VAL A 139 3.02 -17.81 -1.78
CA VAL A 139 2.58 -19.11 -1.29
C VAL A 139 3.23 -20.17 -2.17
N ILE A 140 4.04 -21.02 -1.55
CA ILE A 140 4.66 -22.15 -2.24
C ILE A 140 4.07 -23.43 -1.66
N GLN A 141 3.43 -24.22 -2.52
CA GLN A 141 2.92 -25.55 -2.19
C GLN A 141 3.84 -26.59 -2.82
N ASN A 142 4.28 -27.54 -2.02
CA ASN A 142 5.20 -28.56 -2.48
C ASN A 142 4.80 -29.91 -1.89
N THR A 143 4.54 -30.89 -2.77
CA THR A 143 4.19 -32.26 -2.38
C THR A 143 5.31 -33.27 -2.64
N LEU A 144 6.45 -32.81 -3.17
CA LEU A 144 7.62 -33.64 -3.47
C LEU A 144 8.65 -33.57 -2.33
N ASN A 145 9.35 -34.68 -2.10
CA ASN A 145 10.43 -34.72 -1.10
C ASN A 145 11.73 -34.12 -1.66
N ASN A 146 12.62 -33.68 -0.75
CA ASN A 146 13.98 -33.23 -1.07
C ASN A 146 14.04 -32.08 -2.09
N GLN A 147 13.09 -31.15 -2.02
CA GLN A 147 13.06 -29.96 -2.88
C GLN A 147 13.66 -28.77 -2.13
N THR A 148 14.57 -28.03 -2.78
CA THR A 148 15.06 -26.76 -2.26
C THR A 148 14.19 -25.65 -2.80
N LEU A 149 13.43 -24.99 -1.92
CA LEU A 149 12.55 -23.89 -2.27
C LEU A 149 13.17 -22.57 -1.77
N GLN A 150 13.34 -21.60 -2.66
CA GLN A 150 13.90 -20.31 -2.32
C GLN A 150 12.97 -19.21 -2.82
N SER A 151 12.51 -18.35 -1.92
CA SER A 151 11.75 -17.15 -2.26
C SER A 151 12.61 -15.93 -1.92
N LEU A 152 13.01 -15.17 -2.94
CA LEU A 152 13.83 -13.98 -2.78
C LEU A 152 13.00 -12.76 -3.15
N THR A 153 12.94 -11.77 -2.25
CA THR A 153 12.40 -10.45 -2.56
C THR A 153 13.49 -9.43 -2.28
N THR A 154 13.94 -8.75 -3.32
CA THR A 154 14.93 -7.68 -3.25
C THR A 154 14.22 -6.35 -3.46
N ILE A 155 14.37 -5.45 -2.48
CA ILE A 155 13.86 -4.08 -2.57
C ILE A 155 15.07 -3.16 -2.69
N ASN A 156 15.09 -2.36 -3.75
CA ASN A 156 16.10 -1.34 -4.00
C ASN A 156 15.46 0.03 -3.85
N ALA A 157 15.85 0.77 -2.82
CA ALA A 157 15.42 2.16 -2.64
C ALA A 157 16.67 3.04 -2.56
N ALA A 158 16.71 4.09 -3.38
CA ALA A 158 17.79 5.05 -3.34
C ALA A 158 17.24 6.47 -3.39
N VAL A 159 17.91 7.36 -2.67
CA VAL A 159 17.65 8.80 -2.72
C VAL A 159 18.96 9.51 -3.02
N ASN A 160 18.90 10.51 -3.90
CA ASN A 160 20.09 11.24 -4.33
C ASN A 160 20.75 12.06 -3.22
N SER A 161 20.01 12.40 -2.16
CA SER A 161 20.48 13.22 -1.02
C SER A 161 21.19 12.40 0.07
N LEU A 162 21.04 11.08 0.10
CA LEU A 162 21.60 10.25 1.18
C LEU A 162 23.14 10.30 1.26
N PRO A 163 23.89 10.29 0.14
CA PRO A 163 25.35 10.45 0.19
C PRO A 163 25.76 11.79 0.79
N GLN A 164 25.08 12.88 0.44
CA GLN A 164 25.34 14.22 0.96
C GLN A 164 25.00 14.31 2.46
N PHE A 165 23.88 13.73 2.88
CA PHE A 165 23.50 13.67 4.29
C PHE A 165 24.53 12.88 5.11
N ARG A 166 25.01 11.73 4.61
CA ARG A 166 26.07 10.98 5.29
C ARG A 166 27.34 11.81 5.45
N GLN A 167 27.71 12.60 4.44
CA GLN A 167 28.91 13.45 4.50
C GLN A 167 28.76 14.62 5.49
N LEU A 168 27.58 15.25 5.56
CA LEU A 168 27.29 16.29 6.56
C LEU A 168 27.34 15.73 7.98
N ASN A 169 26.72 14.56 8.21
CA ASN A 169 26.79 13.90 9.51
C ASN A 169 28.23 13.51 9.87
N LEU A 170 29.00 12.98 8.93
CA LEU A 170 30.41 12.64 9.18
C LEU A 170 31.23 13.88 9.55
N GLY A 171 31.03 14.99 8.83
CA GLY A 171 31.68 16.27 9.15
C GLY A 171 31.35 16.75 10.56
N ASN A 172 30.07 16.70 10.95
CA ASN A 172 29.63 17.08 12.29
C ASN A 172 30.16 16.13 13.37
N LEU A 173 30.19 14.82 13.11
CA LEU A 173 30.76 13.83 14.03
C LEU A 173 32.26 14.06 14.22
N LEU A 174 33.00 14.34 13.16
CA LEU A 174 34.43 14.66 13.23
C LEU A 174 34.67 15.98 13.95
N GLN A 175 33.89 17.03 13.66
CA GLN A 175 34.00 18.32 14.35
C GLN A 175 33.69 18.20 15.85
N ASN A 176 32.65 17.44 16.21
CA ASN A 176 32.32 17.17 17.60
C ASN A 176 33.40 16.32 18.29
N ALA A 177 33.95 15.30 17.62
CA ALA A 177 35.05 14.49 18.16
C ALA A 177 36.32 15.33 18.38
N LEU A 178 36.67 16.20 17.43
CA LEU A 178 37.81 17.11 17.54
C LEU A 178 37.60 18.17 18.63
N ALA A 179 36.42 18.77 18.71
CA ALA A 179 36.08 19.74 19.75
C ALA A 179 36.11 19.12 21.15
N ASN A 180 35.64 17.87 21.29
CA ASN A 180 35.68 17.15 22.55
C ASN A 180 37.12 16.75 22.94
N VAL A 181 37.99 16.42 21.98
CA VAL A 181 39.41 16.11 22.24
C VAL A 181 40.23 17.34 22.62
N VAL A 182 39.90 18.52 22.07
CA VAL A 182 40.57 19.79 22.39
C VAL A 182 40.16 20.31 23.77
N ASN A 183 38.92 20.04 24.21
CA ASN A 183 38.43 20.42 25.55
C ASN A 183 38.85 19.45 26.67
N LEU A 184 39.56 18.35 26.35
CA LEU A 184 40.08 17.37 27.32
C LEU A 184 41.51 17.71 27.82
N ARG A 185 41.96 18.96 27.68
CA ARG A 185 43.26 19.46 28.18
C ARG A 185 43.10 20.58 29.19
#